data_AF-A0A1G0WNY6-F1
#
_entry.id   AF-A0A1G0WNY6-F1
#
_cell.length_a   1.000
_cell.length_b   1.000
_cell.length_c   1.000
_cell.angle_alpha   90.00
_cell.angle_beta   90.00
_cell.angle_gamma   90.00
#
_symmetry.space_group_name_H-M   'P 1'
#
loop_
_entity.id
_entity.type
_entity.pdbx_description
1 polymer ?
#
loop_
_entity_poly.entity_id
_entity_poly.type
_entity_poly.pdbx_seq_one_letter_code
_entity_poly.pdbx_strand_id
1 'polypeptide(L)'
;MDAWSNIEKPRWDFEIMEIDRFEETFGELPKDIMKNRELITRVEVCHFKCKEHINWIISSILNMLKFKEPKKIGRYHVSKGETVWKNDKTGRSKLGMKYIRGIRKWLRKKSSEKIPIRKTKEFDDNISNWLGKKNPDKIRLLKLLLARMLWDWELYKKLQKKGEFEELEKQICRIDICHYAFPANLDLLLKSIGEMKPANDFEGCGSFNDEIKEEAINKIKYINKYLIKWSKEKRVPTQTRLYKIWLFHSLKKTLIEQLHLYNTKLN
;
A
#
# COMPACT_ATOMS: atom_id res chain seq x y z
N MET A 1 2.55 -18.71 -3.37
CA MET A 1 2.22 -17.32 -2.98
C MET A 1 2.99 -16.42 -3.92
N ASP A 2 2.38 -15.39 -4.52
CA ASP A 2 3.11 -14.48 -5.41
C ASP A 2 4.18 -13.73 -4.61
N ALA A 3 5.45 -13.91 -5.00
CA ALA A 3 6.64 -13.41 -4.30
C ALA A 3 6.77 -11.88 -4.34
N TRP A 4 5.91 -11.21 -5.10
CA TRP A 4 5.86 -9.77 -5.27
C TRP A 4 4.44 -9.21 -5.09
N SER A 5 3.58 -9.93 -4.36
CA SER A 5 2.18 -9.57 -4.13
C SER A 5 1.96 -8.19 -3.48
N ASN A 6 2.98 -7.62 -2.85
CA ASN A 6 2.94 -6.31 -2.19
C ASN A 6 3.53 -5.16 -3.02
N ILE A 7 3.83 -5.38 -4.30
CA ILE A 7 4.29 -4.35 -5.23
C ILE A 7 3.57 -4.44 -6.57
N GLU A 8 3.36 -3.30 -7.21
CA GLU A 8 2.95 -3.27 -8.61
C GLU A 8 4.21 -3.36 -9.47
N LYS A 9 4.24 -4.30 -10.41
CA LYS A 9 5.39 -4.52 -11.28
C LYS A 9 4.96 -4.50 -12.75
N PRO A 10 5.73 -3.85 -13.65
CA PRO A 10 5.58 -4.08 -15.07
C PRO A 10 5.73 -5.57 -15.42
N ARG A 11 5.07 -6.02 -16.49
CA ARG A 11 5.19 -7.41 -16.97
C ARG A 11 6.63 -7.81 -17.31
N TRP A 12 7.49 -6.83 -17.61
CA TRP A 12 8.87 -7.00 -18.06
C TRP A 12 9.86 -6.20 -17.19
N ASP A 13 9.73 -6.31 -15.87
CA ASP A 13 10.71 -5.71 -14.96
C ASP A 13 11.99 -6.58 -14.91
N PHE A 14 13.03 -6.14 -15.62
CA PHE A 14 14.29 -6.88 -15.74
C PHE A 14 14.98 -7.12 -14.39
N GLU A 15 14.90 -6.19 -13.44
CA GLU A 15 15.50 -6.36 -12.12
C GLU A 15 14.78 -7.46 -11.33
N ILE A 16 13.44 -7.49 -11.40
CA ILE A 16 12.66 -8.60 -10.81
C ILE A 16 13.02 -9.93 -11.47
N MET A 17 13.12 -9.97 -12.80
CA MET A 17 13.51 -11.19 -13.52
C MET A 17 14.90 -11.69 -13.12
N GLU A 18 15.86 -10.80 -12.86
CA GLU A 18 17.17 -11.17 -12.35
C GLU A 18 17.12 -11.71 -10.92
N ILE A 19 16.33 -11.09 -10.05
CA ILE A 19 16.13 -11.56 -8.67
C ILE A 19 15.47 -12.95 -8.67
N ASP A 20 14.46 -13.16 -9.51
CA ASP A 20 13.74 -14.44 -9.62
C ASP A 20 14.67 -15.52 -10.19
N ARG A 21 15.46 -15.23 -11.23
CA ARG A 21 16.49 -16.17 -11.73
C ARG A 21 17.54 -16.48 -10.67
N PHE A 22 17.94 -15.49 -9.85
CA PHE A 22 18.87 -15.74 -8.77
C PHE A 22 18.26 -16.66 -7.70
N GLU A 23 16.97 -16.50 -7.39
CA GLU A 23 16.21 -17.41 -6.52
C GLU A 23 16.24 -18.85 -7.02
N GLU A 24 16.03 -19.06 -8.33
CA GLU A 24 16.03 -20.38 -8.97
C GLU A 24 17.38 -21.12 -8.81
N THR A 25 18.50 -20.39 -8.77
CA THR A 25 19.83 -21.02 -8.62
C THR A 25 20.03 -21.72 -7.27
N PHE A 26 19.20 -21.40 -6.26
CA PHE A 26 19.31 -22.01 -4.94
C PHE A 26 18.66 -23.39 -4.82
N GLY A 27 17.78 -23.77 -5.75
CA GLY A 27 16.97 -24.98 -5.61
C GLY A 27 16.05 -24.92 -4.38
N GLU A 28 16.05 -25.98 -3.56
CA GLU A 28 15.24 -26.01 -2.35
C GLU A 28 15.79 -25.07 -1.26
N LEU A 29 15.00 -24.08 -0.88
CA LEU A 29 15.38 -23.11 0.14
C LEU A 29 15.14 -23.64 1.55
N PRO A 30 16.09 -23.46 2.50
CA PRO A 30 15.84 -23.78 3.89
C PRO A 30 14.65 -22.98 4.46
N LYS A 31 13.88 -23.60 5.36
CA LYS A 31 12.64 -23.01 5.90
C LYS A 31 12.80 -21.60 6.47
N ASP A 32 13.93 -21.30 7.12
CA ASP A 32 14.15 -19.98 7.70
C ASP A 32 14.50 -18.91 6.66
N ILE A 33 15.06 -19.32 5.52
CA ILE A 33 15.29 -18.45 4.36
C ILE A 33 13.96 -18.10 3.71
N MET A 34 13.09 -19.10 3.49
CA MET A 34 11.74 -18.89 2.95
C MET A 34 10.91 -17.94 3.84
N LYS A 35 11.02 -18.06 5.17
CA LYS A 35 10.33 -17.15 6.09
C LYS A 35 10.81 -15.71 5.98
N ASN A 36 12.12 -15.50 5.78
CA ASN A 36 12.66 -14.15 5.52
C ASN A 36 12.12 -13.58 4.20
N ARG A 37 12.04 -14.42 3.16
CA ARG A 37 11.42 -14.03 1.90
C ARG A 37 9.95 -13.65 2.07
N GLU A 38 9.19 -14.43 2.84
CA GLU A 38 7.77 -14.15 3.16
C GLU A 38 7.61 -12.86 3.98
N LEU A 39 8.55 -12.53 4.87
CA LEU A 39 8.51 -11.25 5.59
C LEU A 39 8.61 -10.06 4.63
N ILE A 40 9.45 -10.17 3.61
CA ILE A 40 9.61 -9.13 2.58
C ILE A 40 8.32 -8.95 1.79
N THR A 41 7.61 -10.04 1.42
CA THR A 41 6.34 -9.94 0.68
C THR A 41 5.20 -9.34 1.50
N ARG A 42 5.41 -9.10 2.80
CA ARG A 42 4.43 -8.52 3.72
C ARG A 42 4.79 -7.11 4.18
N VAL A 43 5.98 -6.61 3.82
CA VAL A 43 6.39 -5.26 4.21
C VAL A 43 5.56 -4.24 3.44
N GLU A 44 5.18 -3.17 4.14
CA GLU A 44 4.36 -2.09 3.59
C GLU A 44 4.86 -0.76 4.16
N VAL A 45 5.34 0.11 3.27
CA VAL A 45 5.94 1.40 3.65
C VAL A 45 4.90 2.41 4.14
N CYS A 46 3.60 2.12 4.00
CA CYS A 46 2.49 2.95 4.45
C CYS A 46 2.16 2.85 5.95
N HIS A 47 2.68 1.82 6.65
CA HIS A 47 2.33 1.59 8.04
C HIS A 47 3.12 2.53 8.98
N PHE A 48 2.50 3.05 10.04
CA PHE A 48 3.21 3.87 11.05
C PHE A 48 4.40 3.15 11.73
N LYS A 49 4.39 1.80 11.68
CA LYS A 49 5.52 0.94 12.12
C LYS A 49 6.47 0.50 10.98
N CYS A 50 6.40 1.14 9.81
CA CYS A 50 7.25 0.82 8.65
C CYS A 50 8.73 0.75 9.05
N LYS A 51 9.21 1.76 9.80
CA LYS A 51 10.59 1.80 10.33
C LYS A 51 10.95 0.56 11.14
N GLU A 52 10.11 0.18 12.10
CA GLU A 52 10.32 -1.01 12.94
C GLU A 52 10.33 -2.29 12.09
N HIS A 53 9.37 -2.41 11.17
CA HIS A 53 9.25 -3.58 10.30
C HIS A 53 10.47 -3.75 9.40
N ILE A 54 10.92 -2.70 8.73
CA ILE A 54 12.11 -2.75 7.87
C ILE A 54 13.35 -3.10 8.71
N ASN A 55 13.51 -2.50 9.90
CA ASN A 55 14.63 -2.83 10.79
C ASN A 55 14.62 -4.31 11.19
N TRP A 56 13.47 -4.87 11.57
CA TRP A 56 13.39 -6.29 11.92
C TRP A 56 13.70 -7.20 10.74
N ILE A 57 13.24 -6.86 9.53
CA ILE A 57 13.56 -7.64 8.32
C ILE A 57 15.07 -7.58 8.05
N ILE A 58 15.68 -6.39 8.08
CA ILE A 58 17.12 -6.22 7.89
C ILE A 58 17.90 -7.02 8.94
N SER A 59 17.54 -6.93 10.23
CA SER A 59 18.16 -7.73 11.28
C SER A 59 17.98 -9.23 11.06
N SER A 60 16.81 -9.68 10.57
CA SER A 60 16.56 -11.08 10.27
C SER A 60 17.44 -11.60 9.13
N ILE A 61 17.60 -10.80 8.08
CA ILE A 61 18.51 -11.11 6.96
C ILE A 61 19.97 -11.11 7.42
N LEU A 62 20.41 -10.11 8.20
CA LEU A 62 21.80 -10.03 8.64
C LEU A 62 22.21 -11.20 9.53
N ASN A 63 21.32 -11.66 10.41
CA ASN A 63 21.60 -12.74 11.33
C ASN A 63 21.17 -14.12 10.80
N MET A 64 20.41 -14.17 9.71
CA MET A 64 19.73 -15.38 9.22
C MET A 64 18.83 -16.03 10.29
N LEU A 65 18.33 -15.24 11.22
CA LEU A 65 17.50 -15.67 12.34
C LEU A 65 16.12 -15.00 12.26
N LYS A 66 15.09 -15.72 12.69
CA LYS A 66 13.72 -15.21 12.72
C LYS A 66 13.54 -14.30 13.94
N PHE A 67 13.34 -12.99 13.72
CA PHE A 67 13.00 -12.07 14.82
C PHE A 67 11.49 -11.93 15.05
N LYS A 68 10.64 -12.19 14.05
CA LYS A 68 9.18 -12.14 14.18
C LYS A 68 8.45 -13.16 13.32
N GLU A 69 7.19 -13.43 13.68
CA GLU A 69 6.31 -14.26 12.87
C GLU A 69 5.81 -13.51 11.63
N PRO A 70 5.99 -14.04 10.40
CA PRO A 70 5.51 -13.41 9.17
C PRO A 70 4.02 -13.04 9.23
N LYS A 71 3.21 -13.91 9.83
CA LYS A 71 1.76 -13.70 10.01
C LYS A 71 1.38 -12.45 10.82
N LYS A 72 2.32 -11.79 11.51
CA LYS A 72 2.06 -10.58 12.32
C LYS A 72 2.35 -9.28 11.55
N ILE A 73 3.02 -9.33 10.40
CA ILE A 73 3.28 -8.17 9.53
C ILE A 73 2.26 -8.19 8.38
N GLY A 74 1.65 -7.04 8.06
CA GLY A 74 0.72 -6.87 6.93
C GLY A 74 -0.64 -7.59 7.04
N ARG A 75 -0.91 -8.31 8.14
CA ARG A 75 -2.13 -9.15 8.31
C ARG A 75 -3.45 -8.37 8.21
N TYR A 76 -3.43 -7.08 8.52
CA TYR A 76 -4.61 -6.22 8.55
C TYR A 76 -4.68 -5.28 7.35
N HIS A 77 -3.80 -5.46 6.37
CA HIS A 77 -3.84 -4.66 5.16
C HIS A 77 -4.72 -5.34 4.13
N VAL A 78 -5.73 -4.61 3.64
CA VAL A 78 -6.67 -5.13 2.66
C VAL A 78 -5.99 -5.11 1.30
N SER A 79 -5.68 -6.29 0.76
CA SER A 79 -5.18 -6.48 -0.60
C SER A 79 -6.13 -5.90 -1.66
N LYS A 80 -5.63 -5.76 -2.90
CA LYS A 80 -6.33 -5.10 -4.03
C LYS A 80 -7.71 -5.70 -4.34
N GLY A 81 -8.68 -4.82 -4.63
CA GLY A 81 -9.97 -5.18 -5.22
C GLY A 81 -11.11 -5.46 -4.24
N GLU A 82 -12.35 -5.25 -4.72
CA GLU A 82 -13.57 -5.32 -3.91
C GLU A 82 -13.81 -6.69 -3.25
N THR A 83 -13.37 -7.78 -3.89
CA THR A 83 -13.49 -9.13 -3.35
C THR A 83 -12.78 -9.27 -2.01
N VAL A 84 -11.65 -8.58 -1.83
CA VAL A 84 -10.89 -8.62 -0.57
C VAL A 84 -11.66 -7.92 0.54
N TRP A 85 -12.25 -6.76 0.24
CA TRP A 85 -13.12 -6.03 1.17
C TRP A 85 -14.37 -6.82 1.56
N LYS A 86 -14.95 -7.61 0.64
CA LYS A 86 -16.10 -8.48 0.90
C LYS A 86 -15.76 -9.67 1.80
N ASN A 87 -14.55 -10.21 1.65
CA ASN A 87 -14.09 -11.40 2.36
C ASN A 87 -13.52 -11.07 3.75
N ASP A 88 -13.01 -9.86 3.96
CA ASP A 88 -12.55 -9.38 5.26
C ASP A 88 -13.73 -8.90 6.13
N LYS A 89 -14.12 -9.75 7.09
CA LYS A 89 -15.24 -9.49 8.01
C LYS A 89 -14.84 -8.68 9.25
N THR A 90 -13.61 -8.16 9.33
CA THR A 90 -13.15 -7.35 10.47
C THR A 90 -13.69 -5.91 10.42
N GLY A 91 -13.68 -5.23 11.57
CA GLY A 91 -14.43 -4.00 11.82
C GLY A 91 -14.22 -2.88 10.80
N ARG A 92 -12.96 -2.57 10.43
CA ARG A 92 -12.64 -1.47 9.50
C ARG A 92 -13.01 -1.80 8.05
N SER A 93 -12.80 -3.02 7.58
CA SER A 93 -13.16 -3.50 6.23
C SER A 93 -14.67 -3.55 6.03
N LYS A 94 -15.40 -4.08 7.03
CA LYS A 94 -16.86 -4.06 7.05
C LYS A 94 -17.42 -2.64 7.00
N LEU A 95 -16.79 -1.70 7.71
CA LEU A 95 -17.20 -0.30 7.71
C LEU A 95 -16.87 0.38 6.37
N GLY A 96 -15.66 0.21 5.83
CA GLY A 96 -15.27 0.75 4.52
C GLY A 96 -16.17 0.24 3.39
N MET A 97 -16.65 -1.01 3.45
CA MET A 97 -17.66 -1.52 2.51
C MET A 97 -18.99 -0.76 2.55
N LYS A 98 -19.40 -0.27 3.73
CA LYS A 98 -20.58 0.60 3.83
C LYS A 98 -20.36 1.91 3.09
N TYR A 99 -19.19 2.53 3.24
CA TYR A 99 -18.81 3.74 2.50
C TYR A 99 -18.75 3.50 0.99
N ILE A 100 -18.05 2.45 0.53
CA ILE A 100 -17.95 2.10 -0.89
C ILE A 100 -19.35 1.98 -1.51
N ARG A 101 -20.25 1.30 -0.81
CA ARG A 101 -21.64 1.14 -1.27
C ARG A 101 -22.40 2.47 -1.26
N GLY A 102 -22.28 3.27 -0.20
CA GLY A 102 -22.93 4.58 -0.10
C GLY A 102 -22.47 5.55 -1.18
N ILE A 103 -21.16 5.63 -1.43
CA ILE A 103 -20.57 6.45 -2.51
C ILE A 103 -21.07 5.98 -3.88
N ARG A 104 -21.07 4.66 -4.15
CA ARG A 104 -21.60 4.12 -5.41
C ARG A 104 -23.09 4.43 -5.61
N LYS A 105 -23.88 4.31 -4.53
CA LYS A 105 -25.30 4.67 -4.56
C LYS A 105 -25.48 6.15 -4.89
N TRP A 106 -24.70 7.03 -4.27
CA TRP A 106 -24.73 8.46 -4.60
C TRP A 106 -24.31 8.71 -6.04
N LEU A 107 -23.27 8.03 -6.56
CA LEU A 107 -22.79 8.21 -7.94
C LEU A 107 -23.81 7.76 -9.01
N ARG A 108 -24.59 6.69 -8.77
CA ARG A 108 -25.63 6.22 -9.71
C ARG A 108 -26.65 7.32 -10.03
N LYS A 109 -27.10 7.41 -11.29
CA LYS A 109 -28.31 8.17 -11.63
C LYS A 109 -29.53 7.36 -11.14
N LYS A 110 -30.61 8.04 -10.72
CA LYS A 110 -31.78 7.42 -10.06
C LYS A 110 -32.26 6.13 -10.78
N SER A 111 -32.35 5.03 -10.00
CA SER A 111 -32.82 3.66 -10.34
C SER A 111 -31.95 2.93 -11.37
N SER A 112 -31.63 1.63 -11.27
CA SER A 112 -32.35 0.47 -10.78
C SER A 112 -31.32 -0.60 -10.33
N GLU A 113 -31.44 -1.06 -9.09
CA GLU A 113 -30.94 -2.37 -8.63
C GLU A 113 -31.27 -2.46 -7.15
N LYS A 114 -32.28 -3.25 -6.81
CA LYS A 114 -32.64 -3.54 -5.42
C LYS A 114 -31.57 -4.46 -4.84
N ILE A 115 -30.47 -3.89 -4.35
CA ILE A 115 -29.56 -4.61 -3.47
C ILE A 115 -30.33 -4.88 -2.16
N PRO A 116 -30.46 -6.13 -1.68
CA PRO A 116 -31.30 -6.47 -0.53
C PRO A 116 -30.94 -5.63 0.70
N ILE A 117 -31.93 -4.87 1.18
CA ILE A 117 -31.78 -3.92 2.27
C ILE A 117 -31.90 -4.67 3.60
N ARG A 118 -30.79 -4.85 4.31
CA ARG A 118 -30.81 -5.03 5.76
C ARG A 118 -29.98 -3.91 6.41
N LYS A 119 -30.71 -2.94 6.99
CA LYS A 119 -30.31 -1.90 7.96
C LYS A 119 -29.11 -1.00 7.58
N THR A 120 -29.32 0.02 6.74
CA THR A 120 -28.33 1.11 6.52
C THR A 120 -28.89 2.45 5.99
N LYS A 121 -30.21 2.71 6.08
CA LYS A 121 -30.83 3.88 5.42
C LYS A 121 -30.22 5.21 5.90
N GLU A 122 -30.08 5.37 7.21
CA GLU A 122 -29.50 6.55 7.87
C GLU A 122 -28.06 6.86 7.40
N PHE A 123 -27.22 5.85 7.24
CA PHE A 123 -25.83 6.04 6.79
C PHE A 123 -25.74 6.48 5.32
N ASP A 124 -26.57 5.91 4.45
CA ASP A 124 -26.62 6.33 3.05
C ASP A 124 -27.19 7.77 2.91
N ASP A 125 -28.13 8.13 3.79
CA ASP A 125 -28.72 9.47 3.84
C ASP A 125 -27.69 10.49 4.34
N ASN A 126 -26.86 10.14 5.35
CA ASN A 126 -25.74 10.97 5.80
C ASN A 126 -24.74 11.26 4.69
N ILE A 127 -24.32 10.24 3.93
CA ILE A 127 -23.42 10.43 2.77
C ILE A 127 -24.05 11.36 1.73
N SER A 128 -25.35 11.20 1.47
CA SER A 128 -26.06 12.05 0.52
C SER A 128 -26.13 13.51 0.99
N ASN A 129 -26.36 13.72 2.28
CA ASN A 129 -26.40 15.04 2.90
C ASN A 129 -25.02 15.71 2.88
N TRP A 130 -23.96 14.98 3.24
CA TRP A 130 -22.59 15.50 3.20
C TRP A 130 -22.16 15.90 1.80
N LEU A 131 -22.44 15.06 0.80
CA LEU A 131 -22.00 15.33 -0.58
C LEU A 131 -22.85 16.38 -1.30
N GLY A 132 -24.12 16.54 -0.90
CA GLY A 132 -25.05 17.49 -1.49
C GLY A 132 -25.31 17.25 -2.98
N LYS A 133 -25.46 18.34 -3.74
CA LYS A 133 -25.73 18.28 -5.19
C LYS A 133 -24.52 17.78 -5.97
N LYS A 134 -24.80 16.98 -7.01
CA LYS A 134 -23.78 16.50 -7.96
C LYS A 134 -23.23 17.65 -8.80
N ASN A 135 -21.92 17.66 -8.99
CA ASN A 135 -21.24 18.39 -10.04
C ASN A 135 -20.13 17.51 -10.63
N PRO A 136 -19.56 17.85 -11.80
CA PRO A 136 -18.54 17.03 -12.46
C PRO A 136 -17.32 16.74 -11.58
N ASP A 137 -16.84 17.72 -10.79
CA ASP A 137 -15.66 17.55 -9.96
C ASP A 137 -15.89 16.68 -8.74
N LYS A 138 -17.04 16.80 -8.05
CA LYS A 138 -17.46 15.88 -6.98
C LYS A 138 -17.54 14.45 -7.49
N ILE A 139 -18.16 14.26 -8.66
CA ILE A 139 -18.26 12.92 -9.28
C ILE A 139 -16.87 12.35 -9.52
N ARG A 140 -15.96 13.17 -10.06
CA ARG A 140 -14.57 12.77 -10.31
C ARG A 140 -13.83 12.45 -9.01
N LEU A 141 -13.88 13.31 -8.00
CA LEU A 141 -13.20 13.14 -6.72
C LEU A 141 -13.72 11.89 -5.97
N LEU A 142 -15.01 11.60 -6.04
CA LEU A 142 -15.56 10.36 -5.47
C LEU A 142 -15.14 9.11 -6.24
N LYS A 143 -15.05 9.18 -7.57
CA LYS A 143 -14.47 8.08 -8.35
C LYS A 143 -13.00 7.89 -8.02
N LEU A 144 -12.25 8.97 -7.80
CA LEU A 144 -10.85 8.94 -7.39
C LEU A 144 -10.71 8.29 -6.00
N LEU A 145 -11.56 8.66 -5.04
CA LEU A 145 -11.62 8.04 -3.72
C LEU A 145 -11.95 6.55 -3.79
N LEU A 146 -12.95 6.16 -4.58
CA LEU A 146 -13.27 4.74 -4.79
C LEU A 146 -12.09 3.98 -5.40
N ALA A 147 -11.43 4.56 -6.42
CA ALA A 147 -10.27 3.95 -7.03
C ALA A 147 -9.14 3.76 -6.00
N ARG A 148 -8.90 4.75 -5.14
CA ARG A 148 -7.90 4.65 -4.06
C ARG A 148 -8.26 3.56 -3.03
N MET A 149 -9.50 3.53 -2.56
CA MET A 149 -9.97 2.53 -1.59
C MET A 149 -9.90 1.11 -2.17
N LEU A 150 -10.20 0.94 -3.46
CA LEU A 150 -10.19 -0.36 -4.14
C LEU A 150 -8.81 -0.75 -4.71
N TRP A 151 -7.81 0.12 -4.58
CA TRP A 151 -6.47 -0.05 -5.15
C TRP A 151 -6.49 -0.22 -6.68
N ASP A 152 -7.39 0.49 -7.34
CA ASP A 152 -7.46 0.60 -8.80
C ASP A 152 -6.55 1.75 -9.28
N TRP A 153 -5.25 1.48 -9.34
CA TRP A 153 -4.25 2.49 -9.69
C TRP A 153 -4.38 3.03 -11.12
N GLU A 154 -4.87 2.21 -12.06
CA GLU A 154 -5.07 2.63 -13.43
C GLU A 154 -6.17 3.70 -13.50
N LEU A 155 -7.33 3.43 -12.89
CA LEU A 155 -8.41 4.40 -12.81
C LEU A 155 -8.02 5.61 -11.96
N TYR A 156 -7.31 5.39 -10.85
CA TYR A 156 -6.84 6.45 -9.97
C TYR A 156 -5.97 7.47 -10.74
N LYS A 157 -4.94 6.99 -11.45
CA LYS A 157 -4.04 7.83 -12.26
C LYS A 157 -4.79 8.60 -13.35
N LYS A 158 -5.76 7.97 -14.02
CA LYS A 158 -6.60 8.62 -15.05
C LYS A 158 -7.50 9.73 -14.50
N LEU A 159 -7.88 9.67 -13.23
CA LEU A 159 -8.81 10.62 -12.60
C LEU A 159 -8.11 11.81 -11.92
N GLN A 160 -6.81 11.71 -11.66
CA GLN A 160 -6.01 12.82 -11.15
C GLN A 160 -5.95 13.94 -12.18
N LYS A 161 -6.18 15.17 -11.73
CA LYS A 161 -6.07 16.34 -12.62
C LYS A 161 -4.94 17.27 -12.22
N LYS A 162 -4.65 17.39 -10.92
CA LYS A 162 -3.75 18.41 -10.32
C LYS A 162 -4.16 19.83 -10.75
N GLY A 163 -4.66 20.62 -9.80
CA GLY A 163 -5.27 21.92 -10.09
C GLY A 163 -6.01 22.46 -8.86
N GLU A 164 -7.15 23.13 -9.06
CA GLU A 164 -7.94 23.76 -7.98
C GLU A 164 -8.21 22.84 -6.78
N PHE A 165 -8.41 21.54 -7.02
CA PHE A 165 -8.70 20.54 -5.98
C PHE A 165 -7.50 19.65 -5.63
N GLU A 166 -6.26 20.09 -5.89
CA GLU A 166 -5.06 19.29 -5.64
C GLU A 166 -4.97 18.81 -4.19
N GLU A 167 -5.28 19.66 -3.21
CA GLU A 167 -5.19 19.24 -1.81
C GLU A 167 -6.24 18.19 -1.41
N LEU A 168 -7.44 18.26 -1.98
CA LEU A 168 -8.42 17.18 -1.83
C LEU A 168 -7.91 15.88 -2.47
N GLU A 169 -7.25 15.95 -3.63
CA GLU A 169 -6.63 14.78 -4.26
C GLU A 169 -5.51 14.19 -3.39
N LYS A 170 -4.69 15.03 -2.74
CA LYS A 170 -3.66 14.59 -1.78
C LYS A 170 -4.27 13.93 -0.55
N GLN A 171 -5.34 14.50 0.03
CA GLN A 171 -6.06 13.88 1.15
C GLN A 171 -6.69 12.54 0.74
N ILE A 172 -7.31 12.46 -0.45
CA ILE A 172 -7.80 11.19 -1.01
C ILE A 172 -6.65 10.18 -1.14
N CYS A 173 -5.49 10.59 -1.67
CA CYS A 173 -4.33 9.72 -1.83
C CYS A 173 -3.89 9.09 -0.49
N ARG A 174 -3.98 9.89 0.58
CA ARG A 174 -3.59 9.54 1.94
C ARG A 174 -4.65 8.74 2.71
N ILE A 175 -5.81 8.43 2.12
CA ILE A 175 -6.76 7.49 2.74
C ILE A 175 -6.21 6.07 2.67
N ASP A 176 -6.15 5.39 3.81
CA ASP A 176 -5.78 3.98 3.88
C ASP A 176 -6.45 3.27 5.06
N ILE A 177 -6.91 2.04 4.85
CA ILE A 177 -7.69 1.27 5.82
C ILE A 177 -6.89 0.88 7.07
N CYS A 178 -5.57 0.76 6.92
CA CYS A 178 -4.68 0.42 8.01
C CYS A 178 -4.52 1.57 9.02
N HIS A 179 -4.81 2.82 8.61
CA HIS A 179 -4.73 3.99 9.49
C HIS A 179 -5.79 3.92 10.59
N TYR A 180 -5.44 4.31 11.82
CA TYR A 180 -6.38 4.26 12.95
C TYR A 180 -7.56 5.22 12.76
N ALA A 181 -7.30 6.39 12.17
CA ALA A 181 -8.32 7.39 11.86
C ALA A 181 -9.13 7.09 10.59
N PHE A 182 -8.92 5.94 9.91
CA PHE A 182 -9.54 5.66 8.61
C PHE A 182 -11.06 5.90 8.56
N PRO A 183 -11.89 5.42 9.50
CA PRO A 183 -13.31 5.73 9.50
C PRO A 183 -13.63 7.22 9.60
N ALA A 184 -12.99 7.92 10.54
CA ALA A 184 -13.20 9.35 10.77
C ALA A 184 -12.75 10.17 9.57
N ASN A 185 -11.63 9.80 8.94
CA ASN A 185 -11.13 10.44 7.73
C ASN A 185 -12.07 10.26 6.55
N LEU A 186 -12.79 9.13 6.44
CA LEU A 186 -13.81 8.97 5.38
C LEU A 186 -14.98 9.93 5.57
N ASP A 187 -15.45 10.12 6.81
CA ASP A 187 -16.50 11.10 7.11
C ASP A 187 -16.04 12.53 6.77
N LEU A 188 -14.86 12.91 7.24
CA LEU A 188 -14.25 14.21 6.97
C LEU A 188 -14.11 14.44 5.48
N LEU A 189 -13.51 13.49 4.76
CA LEU A 189 -13.23 13.63 3.34
C LEU A 189 -14.51 13.69 2.49
N LEU A 190 -15.57 12.96 2.86
CA LEU A 190 -16.85 13.06 2.16
C LEU A 190 -17.52 14.41 2.37
N LYS A 191 -17.47 14.97 3.59
CA LYS A 191 -17.96 16.34 3.87
C LYS A 191 -17.16 17.37 3.08
N SER A 192 -15.84 17.26 3.11
CA SER A 192 -14.91 18.12 2.38
C SER A 192 -15.09 18.08 0.86
N ILE A 193 -15.30 16.89 0.26
CA ILE A 193 -15.68 16.78 -1.15
C ILE A 193 -17.05 17.43 -1.39
N GLY A 194 -17.99 17.29 -0.46
CA GLY A 194 -19.30 17.96 -0.51
C GLY A 194 -19.21 19.48 -0.50
N GLU A 195 -18.29 20.04 0.26
CA GLU A 195 -18.02 21.47 0.36
C GLU A 195 -17.03 21.98 -0.70
N MET A 196 -16.41 21.07 -1.46
CA MET A 196 -15.33 21.36 -2.41
C MET A 196 -14.13 22.07 -1.76
N LYS A 197 -13.83 21.73 -0.50
CA LYS A 197 -12.72 22.31 0.27
C LYS A 197 -11.94 21.21 0.99
N PRO A 198 -10.63 21.35 1.21
CA PRO A 198 -9.85 20.39 1.99
C PRO A 198 -10.40 20.21 3.41
N ALA A 199 -10.27 19.00 3.96
CA ALA A 199 -10.60 18.74 5.36
C ALA A 199 -9.58 19.41 6.28
N ASN A 200 -10.07 20.14 7.28
CA ASN A 200 -9.26 20.51 8.44
C ASN A 200 -9.05 19.24 9.30
N ASP A 201 -7.90 19.15 9.98
CA ASP A 201 -7.57 18.06 10.91
C ASP A 201 -7.54 16.65 10.26
N PHE A 202 -7.22 16.56 8.97
CA PHE A 202 -7.12 15.29 8.27
C PHE A 202 -5.83 14.53 8.63
N GLU A 203 -5.98 13.38 9.30
CA GLU A 203 -4.86 12.52 9.72
C GLU A 203 -4.60 11.40 8.70
N GLY A 204 -4.00 11.76 7.57
CA GLY A 204 -3.74 10.83 6.47
C GLY A 204 -2.64 9.79 6.75
N CYS A 205 -2.70 8.67 6.01
CA CYS A 205 -1.72 7.59 6.03
C CYS A 205 -0.28 8.09 5.81
N GLY A 206 0.66 7.52 6.58
CA GLY A 206 2.06 7.93 6.66
C GLY A 206 2.93 7.56 5.47
N SER A 207 2.45 6.79 4.48
CA SER A 207 3.18 6.56 3.21
C SER A 207 3.49 7.84 2.43
N PHE A 208 2.79 8.93 2.73
CA PHE A 208 3.01 10.27 2.17
C PHE A 208 3.65 11.23 3.18
N ASN A 209 4.08 10.72 4.34
CA ASN A 209 4.94 11.47 5.25
C ASN A 209 6.36 11.43 4.70
N ASP A 210 6.92 12.61 4.41
CA ASP A 210 8.30 12.74 3.94
C ASP A 210 9.30 12.07 4.90
N GLU A 211 9.03 12.03 6.20
CA GLU A 211 9.85 11.34 7.20
C GLU A 211 9.89 9.82 6.97
N ILE A 212 8.74 9.19 6.64
CA ILE A 212 8.67 7.74 6.37
C ILE A 212 9.36 7.42 5.05
N LYS A 213 9.18 8.29 4.04
CA LYS A 213 9.86 8.18 2.76
C LYS A 213 11.37 8.33 2.93
N GLU A 214 11.82 9.32 3.69
CA GLU A 214 13.23 9.57 4.00
C GLU A 214 13.83 8.40 4.78
N GLU A 215 13.14 7.88 5.80
CA GLU A 215 13.60 6.72 6.56
C GLU A 215 13.75 5.50 5.63
N ALA A 216 12.77 5.21 4.78
CA ALA A 216 12.86 4.10 3.83
C ALA A 216 13.97 4.29 2.79
N ILE A 217 14.18 5.52 2.30
CA ILE A 217 15.33 5.89 1.45
C ILE A 217 16.66 5.63 2.20
N ASN A 218 16.74 6.02 3.47
CA ASN A 218 17.91 5.76 4.31
C ASN A 218 18.16 4.25 4.51
N LYS A 219 17.10 3.43 4.61
CA LYS A 219 17.22 1.97 4.62
C LYS A 219 17.68 1.41 3.27
N ILE A 220 17.20 1.94 2.15
CA ILE A 220 17.69 1.55 0.82
C ILE A 220 19.19 1.86 0.69
N LYS A 221 19.62 3.07 1.08
CA LYS A 221 21.05 3.44 1.11
C LYS A 221 21.87 2.52 2.01
N TYR A 222 21.33 2.17 3.18
CA TYR A 222 21.96 1.22 4.09
C TYR A 222 22.13 -0.17 3.44
N ILE A 223 21.10 -0.69 2.79
CA ILE A 223 21.16 -1.97 2.05
C ILE A 223 22.21 -1.90 0.92
N ASN A 224 22.22 -0.81 0.14
CA ASN A 224 23.19 -0.62 -0.94
C ASN A 224 24.64 -0.67 -0.44
N LYS A 225 24.93 -0.10 0.74
CA LYS A 225 26.27 -0.18 1.35
C LYS A 225 26.72 -1.63 1.56
N TYR A 226 25.83 -2.53 1.98
CA TYR A 226 26.17 -3.95 2.11
C TYR A 226 26.39 -4.63 0.76
N LEU A 227 25.48 -4.40 -0.19
CA LEU A 227 25.60 -4.99 -1.54
C LEU A 227 26.89 -4.56 -2.25
N ILE A 228 27.24 -3.27 -2.18
CA ILE A 228 28.48 -2.72 -2.74
C ILE A 228 29.71 -3.27 -2.01
N LYS A 229 29.66 -3.33 -0.67
CA LYS A 229 30.74 -3.94 0.11
C LYS A 229 30.96 -5.38 -0.34
N TRP A 230 29.89 -6.14 -0.47
CA TRP A 230 29.97 -7.56 -0.81
C TRP A 230 30.39 -7.84 -2.25
N SER A 231 30.07 -6.96 -3.21
CA SER A 231 30.50 -7.10 -4.60
C SER A 231 31.99 -6.82 -4.81
N LYS A 232 32.61 -6.01 -3.93
CA LYS A 232 34.04 -5.68 -3.98
C LYS A 232 34.94 -6.74 -3.33
N GLU A 233 34.35 -7.69 -2.61
CA GLU A 233 35.14 -8.71 -1.95
C GLU A 233 35.59 -9.78 -2.97
N LYS A 234 36.89 -10.08 -2.96
CA LYS A 234 37.50 -11.03 -3.90
C LYS A 234 37.22 -12.50 -3.56
N ARG A 235 36.67 -12.78 -2.37
CA ARG A 235 36.39 -14.14 -1.90
C ARG A 235 35.10 -14.64 -2.53
N VAL A 236 35.08 -15.91 -2.93
CA VAL A 236 33.86 -16.60 -3.36
C VAL A 236 32.81 -16.50 -2.24
N PRO A 237 31.59 -16.00 -2.52
CA PRO A 237 30.56 -15.89 -1.52
C PRO A 237 30.15 -17.26 -0.97
N THR A 238 29.95 -17.35 0.35
CA THR A 238 29.33 -18.53 0.96
C THR A 238 27.85 -18.61 0.59
N GLN A 239 27.25 -19.80 0.67
CA GLN A 239 25.81 -19.98 0.43
C GLN A 239 24.95 -19.03 1.29
N THR A 240 25.27 -18.94 2.58
CA THR A 240 24.60 -18.01 3.50
C THR A 240 24.69 -16.57 3.04
N ARG A 241 25.82 -16.17 2.45
CA ARG A 241 25.99 -14.82 1.91
C ARG A 241 25.18 -14.61 0.64
N LEU A 242 25.09 -15.61 -0.24
CA LEU A 242 24.24 -15.54 -1.41
C LEU A 242 22.76 -15.35 -1.01
N TYR A 243 22.28 -16.05 0.02
CA TYR A 243 20.94 -15.82 0.57
C TYR A 243 20.74 -14.38 1.05
N LYS A 244 21.72 -13.80 1.75
CA LYS A 244 21.64 -12.41 2.21
C LYS A 244 21.58 -11.42 1.04
N ILE A 245 22.42 -11.63 0.02
CA ILE A 245 22.46 -10.79 -1.17
C ILE A 245 21.09 -10.83 -1.85
N TRP A 246 20.56 -12.03 -2.14
CA TRP A 246 19.26 -12.20 -2.76
C TRP A 246 18.13 -11.55 -1.94
N LEU A 247 18.03 -11.82 -0.63
CA LEU A 247 17.00 -11.23 0.24
C LEU A 247 17.10 -9.70 0.30
N PHE A 248 18.31 -9.13 0.29
CA PHE A 248 18.50 -7.68 0.25
C PHE A 248 18.12 -7.07 -1.10
N HIS A 249 18.40 -7.74 -2.22
CA HIS A 249 17.88 -7.30 -3.52
C HIS A 249 16.34 -7.33 -3.53
N SER A 250 15.72 -8.41 -3.01
CA SER A 250 14.26 -8.49 -2.93
C SER A 250 13.66 -7.38 -2.06
N LEU A 251 14.23 -7.12 -0.87
CA LEU A 251 13.75 -6.05 0.02
C LEU A 251 13.95 -4.67 -0.61
N LYS A 252 15.13 -4.41 -1.18
CA LYS A 252 15.43 -3.13 -1.85
C LYS A 252 14.42 -2.86 -2.96
N LYS A 253 14.21 -3.82 -3.86
CA LYS A 253 13.25 -3.69 -4.97
C LYS A 253 11.85 -3.41 -4.44
N THR A 254 11.44 -4.14 -3.41
CA THR A 254 10.14 -3.94 -2.76
C THR A 254 9.96 -2.50 -2.28
N LEU A 255 10.96 -1.94 -1.57
CA LEU A 255 10.90 -0.57 -1.04
C LEU A 255 10.89 0.49 -2.15
N ILE A 256 11.67 0.29 -3.22
CA ILE A 256 11.72 1.20 -4.37
C ILE A 256 10.36 1.28 -5.07
N GLU A 257 9.73 0.12 -5.32
CA GLU A 257 8.44 0.04 -6.00
C GLU A 257 7.31 0.64 -5.15
N GLN A 258 7.28 0.36 -3.84
CA GLN A 258 6.25 0.94 -2.95
C GLN A 258 6.35 2.46 -2.81
N LEU A 259 7.54 3.03 -3.05
CA LEU A 259 7.79 4.47 -2.98
C LEU A 259 7.84 5.14 -4.36
N HIS A 260 7.71 4.38 -5.44
CA HIS A 260 7.81 4.86 -6.82
C HIS A 260 9.10 5.66 -7.11
N LEU A 261 10.26 5.20 -6.60
CA LEU A 261 11.55 5.91 -6.69
C LEU A 261 12.32 5.68 -8.00
N TYR A 262 11.62 5.54 -9.13
CA TYR A 262 12.16 5.06 -10.42
C TYR A 262 13.34 5.87 -10.99
N ASN A 263 13.51 7.13 -10.58
CA ASN A 263 14.52 8.06 -11.13
C ASN A 263 15.45 8.64 -10.06
N THR A 264 15.40 8.16 -8.82
CA THR A 264 16.26 8.71 -7.76
C THR A 264 17.61 8.00 -7.79
N LYS A 265 18.71 8.75 -7.97
CA LYS A 265 20.06 8.20 -7.76
C LYS A 265 20.24 7.90 -6.27
N LEU A 266 19.94 6.66 -5.89
CA LEU A 266 20.12 6.12 -4.54
C LEU A 266 21.52 5.49 -4.44
N ASN A 267 22.55 6.27 -4.72
CA ASN A 267 23.95 5.84 -4.57
C ASN A 267 24.40 5.93 -3.12
#